data_AF-A0A351SXV7-F1
#
_entry.id   AF-A0A351SXV7-F1
#
_cell.length_a   1.000
_cell.length_b   1.000
_cell.length_c   1.000
_cell.angle_alpha   90.00
_cell.angle_beta   90.00
_cell.angle_gamma   90.00
#
_symmetry.space_group_name_H-M   'P 1'
#
loop_
_entity.id
_entity.type
_entity.pdbx_description
1 polymer ?
#
loop_
_entity_poly.entity_id
_entity_poly.type
_entity_poly.pdbx_seq_one_letter_code
_entity_poly.pdbx_strand_id
1 'polypeptide(L)'
;EKIVYDGFRFHSIVSVSPSLRERTIIFNSLSKTYAMTGWRIGYALGPAAVISAAAKIQSQSTSNPTSFAQVAAIEALAGPQDEVQQMVGEFQKRRDLIVKRLKGMPGISCFNPQGAFYVFPNVGSLLGKKAGEFKLASAGDFAEYLLQESRVLAVPGEDFGST
;
A
#
# COMPACT_ATOMS: atom_id res chain seq x y z
N GLU A 1 -3.45 -3.38 -11.06
CA GLU A 1 -2.35 -2.95 -10.17
C GLU A 1 -1.07 -2.87 -10.99
N LYS A 2 -0.22 -1.85 -10.76
CA LYS A 2 1.05 -1.69 -11.48
C LYS A 2 2.27 -1.92 -10.58
N ILE A 3 2.16 -1.68 -9.26
CA ILE A 3 3.26 -1.89 -8.32
C ILE A 3 3.25 -3.36 -7.88
N VAL A 4 3.76 -4.21 -8.75
CA VAL A 4 3.91 -5.67 -8.56
C VAL A 4 5.32 -6.10 -8.95
N TYR A 5 5.81 -7.18 -8.35
CA TYR A 5 7.19 -7.64 -8.48
C TYR A 5 7.27 -9.08 -8.94
N ASP A 6 8.47 -9.52 -9.32
CA ASP A 6 8.79 -10.94 -9.60
C ASP A 6 7.88 -11.58 -10.67
N GLY A 7 7.38 -10.77 -11.62
CA GLY A 7 6.46 -11.22 -12.66
C GLY A 7 5.04 -11.53 -12.16
N PHE A 8 4.69 -11.18 -10.92
CA PHE A 8 3.34 -11.33 -10.40
C PHE A 8 2.34 -10.59 -11.29
N ARG A 9 1.26 -11.27 -11.67
CA ARG A 9 0.19 -10.69 -12.45
C ARG A 9 -1.01 -10.43 -11.56
N PHE A 10 -1.41 -9.17 -11.49
CA PHE A 10 -2.63 -8.79 -10.81
C PHE A 10 -3.86 -9.28 -11.59
N HIS A 11 -4.78 -9.93 -10.88
CA HIS A 11 -6.09 -10.29 -11.38
C HIS A 11 -7.16 -9.57 -10.56
N SER A 12 -8.07 -8.88 -11.23
CA SER A 12 -9.20 -8.26 -10.54
C SER A 12 -10.23 -9.33 -10.19
N ILE A 13 -10.88 -9.22 -9.03
CA ILE A 13 -11.92 -10.17 -8.61
C ILE A 13 -13.07 -10.29 -9.64
N VAL A 14 -13.35 -9.21 -10.39
CA VAL A 14 -14.38 -9.21 -11.43
C VAL A 14 -14.00 -10.01 -12.68
N SER A 15 -12.73 -10.41 -12.83
CA SER A 15 -12.31 -11.30 -13.92
C SER A 15 -12.52 -12.78 -13.60
N VAL A 16 -12.85 -13.12 -12.35
CA VAL A 16 -13.06 -14.52 -11.92
C VAL A 16 -14.40 -15.07 -12.40
N SER A 17 -15.45 -14.25 -12.39
CA SER A 17 -16.79 -14.63 -12.88
C SER A 17 -17.58 -13.40 -13.32
N PRO A 18 -18.37 -13.47 -14.42
CA PRO A 18 -19.28 -12.40 -14.82
C PRO A 18 -20.25 -11.98 -13.71
N SER A 19 -20.72 -12.93 -12.88
CA SER A 19 -21.68 -12.65 -11.80
C SER A 19 -21.14 -11.73 -10.71
N LEU A 20 -19.82 -11.56 -10.61
CA LEU A 20 -19.18 -10.68 -9.62
C LEU A 20 -19.21 -9.21 -10.01
N ARG A 21 -19.42 -8.89 -11.30
CA ARG A 21 -19.45 -7.50 -11.78
C ARG A 21 -20.55 -6.67 -11.12
N GLU A 22 -21.73 -7.26 -10.93
CA GLU A 22 -22.89 -6.60 -10.33
C GLU A 22 -22.78 -6.45 -8.81
N ARG A 23 -21.79 -7.08 -8.18
CA ARG A 23 -21.62 -7.14 -6.72
C ARG A 23 -20.28 -6.57 -6.25
N THR A 24 -19.50 -5.99 -7.15
CA THR A 24 -18.15 -5.49 -6.84
C THR A 24 -18.05 -4.01 -7.15
N ILE A 25 -17.49 -3.25 -6.21
CA ILE A 25 -17.00 -1.89 -6.44
C ILE A 25 -15.49 -1.95 -6.43
N ILE A 26 -14.86 -1.53 -7.51
CA ILE A 26 -13.41 -1.42 -7.64
C ILE A 26 -13.03 0.01 -7.33
N PHE A 27 -12.19 0.20 -6.31
CA PHE A 27 -11.57 1.48 -6.01
C PHE A 27 -10.13 1.50 -6.53
N ASN A 28 -9.72 2.62 -7.10
CA ASN A 28 -8.33 2.85 -7.47
C ASN A 28 -7.98 4.34 -7.37
N SER A 29 -6.68 4.66 -7.41
CA SER A 29 -6.21 6.04 -7.37
C SER A 29 -4.90 6.21 -8.12
N LEU A 30 -4.56 7.47 -8.38
CA LEU A 30 -3.29 7.82 -9.01
C LEU A 30 -2.17 8.07 -7.98
N SER A 31 -2.52 8.06 -6.69
CA SER A 31 -1.63 8.47 -5.59
C SER A 31 -0.32 7.70 -5.56
N LYS A 32 -0.36 6.38 -5.81
CA LYS A 32 0.80 5.50 -5.64
C LYS A 32 1.45 5.18 -6.98
N THR A 33 0.64 4.72 -7.94
CA THR A 33 1.10 4.33 -9.27
C THR A 33 1.83 5.45 -10.01
N TYR A 34 1.40 6.70 -9.85
CA TYR A 34 1.94 7.86 -10.56
C TYR A 34 2.58 8.89 -9.62
N ALA A 35 2.87 8.52 -8.37
CA ALA A 35 3.39 9.43 -7.35
C ALA A 35 2.53 10.71 -7.13
N MET A 36 1.23 10.64 -7.40
CA MET A 36 0.31 11.79 -7.33
C MET A 36 -0.40 11.93 -5.97
N THR A 37 0.27 11.63 -4.85
CA THR A 37 -0.37 11.61 -3.51
C THR A 37 -1.04 12.95 -3.15
N GLY A 38 -0.40 14.07 -3.47
CA GLY A 38 -0.90 15.43 -3.22
C GLY A 38 -1.99 15.91 -4.18
N TRP A 39 -2.25 15.19 -5.27
CA TRP A 39 -3.19 15.61 -6.32
C TRP A 39 -4.64 15.22 -6.03
N ARG A 40 -4.83 14.28 -5.10
CA ARG A 40 -6.14 13.90 -4.54
C ARG A 40 -7.14 13.37 -5.57
N ILE A 41 -6.67 12.58 -6.54
CA ILE A 41 -7.53 11.90 -7.52
C ILE A 41 -7.61 10.40 -7.25
N GLY A 42 -8.84 9.93 -7.08
CA GLY A 42 -9.24 8.54 -7.07
C GLY A 42 -10.50 8.33 -7.92
N TYR A 43 -10.80 7.08 -8.24
CA TYR A 43 -12.00 6.72 -8.99
C TYR A 43 -12.54 5.37 -8.51
N ALA A 44 -13.84 5.16 -8.76
CA ALA A 44 -14.52 3.92 -8.48
C ALA A 44 -15.23 3.41 -9.73
N LEU A 45 -15.24 2.09 -9.92
CA LEU A 45 -15.99 1.40 -10.96
C LEU A 45 -16.92 0.39 -10.28
N GLY A 46 -18.18 0.29 -10.70
CA GLY A 46 -19.14 -0.62 -10.08
C GLY A 46 -20.52 -0.51 -10.69
N PRO A 47 -21.54 -1.16 -10.07
CA PRO A 47 -22.91 -1.11 -10.56
C PRO A 47 -23.43 0.32 -10.67
N ALA A 48 -24.10 0.63 -11.79
CA ALA A 48 -24.52 1.99 -12.12
C ALA A 48 -25.37 2.65 -11.02
N ALA A 49 -26.27 1.88 -10.38
CA ALA A 49 -27.10 2.37 -9.28
C ALA A 49 -26.26 2.82 -8.08
N VAL A 50 -25.19 2.07 -7.74
CA VAL A 50 -24.31 2.37 -6.62
C VAL A 50 -23.44 3.58 -6.94
N ILE A 51 -22.84 3.63 -8.13
CA ILE A 51 -22.01 4.78 -8.56
C ILE A 51 -22.85 6.06 -8.64
N SER A 52 -24.09 5.99 -9.14
CA SER A 52 -25.00 7.13 -9.15
C SER A 52 -25.35 7.61 -7.74
N ALA A 53 -25.61 6.70 -6.80
CA ALA A 53 -25.85 7.06 -5.40
C ALA A 53 -24.61 7.70 -4.76
N ALA A 54 -23.42 7.15 -4.99
CA ALA A 54 -22.16 7.73 -4.51
C ALA A 54 -21.91 9.13 -5.08
N ALA A 55 -22.21 9.36 -6.37
CA ALA A 55 -22.09 10.67 -7.00
C ALA A 55 -23.04 11.71 -6.37
N LYS A 56 -24.26 11.32 -5.99
CA LYS A 56 -25.20 12.20 -5.25
C LYS A 56 -24.66 12.60 -3.87
N ILE A 57 -24.02 11.67 -3.16
CA ILE A 57 -23.35 12.00 -1.89
C ILE A 57 -22.17 12.94 -2.13
N GLN A 58 -21.34 12.65 -3.14
CA GLN A 58 -20.18 13.47 -3.48
C GLN A 58 -20.60 14.91 -3.85
N SER A 59 -21.69 15.08 -4.61
CA SER A 59 -22.16 16.42 -5.00
C SER A 59 -22.51 17.29 -3.79
N GLN A 60 -23.01 16.68 -2.70
CA GLN A 60 -23.36 17.37 -1.45
C GLN A 60 -22.19 17.45 -0.45
N SER A 61 -21.09 16.73 -0.69
CA SER A 61 -19.94 16.69 0.21
C SER A 61 -18.79 17.56 -0.27
N THR A 62 -18.37 17.40 -1.53
CA THR A 62 -17.17 18.05 -2.09
C THR A 62 -17.36 18.56 -3.52
N SER A 63 -18.58 18.43 -4.07
CA SER A 63 -18.87 18.71 -5.48
C SER A 63 -18.06 17.82 -6.44
N ASN A 64 -16.90 18.28 -6.92
CA ASN A 64 -16.06 17.56 -7.87
C ASN A 64 -14.57 17.64 -7.46
N PRO A 65 -13.73 16.68 -7.89
CA PRO A 65 -12.29 16.76 -7.67
C PRO A 65 -11.66 17.95 -8.39
N THR A 66 -10.52 18.44 -7.91
CA THR A 66 -9.82 19.60 -8.47
C THR A 66 -9.57 19.46 -9.99
N SER A 67 -10.01 20.45 -10.78
CA SER A 67 -10.08 20.39 -12.25
C SER A 67 -8.74 20.09 -12.93
N PHE A 68 -7.65 20.80 -12.58
CA PHE A 68 -6.34 20.56 -13.21
C PHE A 68 -5.79 19.16 -12.87
N ALA A 69 -6.14 18.62 -11.70
CA ALA A 69 -5.73 17.27 -11.31
C ALA A 69 -6.49 16.20 -12.10
N GLN A 70 -7.73 16.48 -12.54
CA GLN A 70 -8.45 15.62 -13.48
C GLN A 70 -7.76 15.59 -14.85
N VAL A 71 -7.28 16.73 -15.35
CA VAL A 71 -6.51 16.79 -16.62
C VAL A 71 -5.21 16.01 -16.50
N ALA A 72 -4.45 16.20 -15.42
CA ALA A 72 -3.24 15.42 -15.15
C ALA A 72 -3.53 13.91 -15.03
N ALA A 73 -4.69 13.54 -14.48
CA ALA A 73 -5.08 12.15 -14.37
C ALA A 73 -5.36 11.49 -15.74
N ILE A 74 -5.88 12.24 -16.71
CA ILE A 74 -6.05 11.75 -18.08
C ILE A 74 -4.68 11.42 -18.68
N GLU A 75 -3.72 12.33 -18.58
CA GLU A 75 -2.36 12.10 -19.09
C GLU A 75 -1.69 10.91 -18.39
N ALA A 76 -1.77 10.83 -17.06
CA ALA A 76 -1.18 9.71 -16.32
C ALA A 76 -1.77 8.34 -16.74
N LEU A 77 -3.07 8.29 -17.07
CA LEU A 77 -3.76 7.05 -17.44
C LEU A 77 -3.59 6.67 -18.91
N ALA A 78 -3.62 7.64 -19.82
CA ALA A 78 -3.61 7.42 -21.27
C ALA A 78 -2.23 7.59 -21.92
N GLY A 79 -1.33 8.34 -21.26
CA GLY A 79 0.01 8.62 -21.73
C GLY A 79 0.99 7.45 -21.55
N PRO A 80 2.28 7.68 -21.85
CA PRO A 80 3.34 6.68 -21.70
C PRO A 80 3.44 6.14 -20.27
N GLN A 81 3.90 4.90 -20.14
CA GLN A 81 3.92 4.17 -18.87
C GLN A 81 5.33 3.81 -18.40
N ASP A 82 6.34 4.30 -19.10
CA ASP A 82 7.75 3.98 -18.89
C ASP A 82 8.23 4.43 -17.50
N GLU A 83 7.81 5.60 -17.05
CA GLU A 83 8.14 6.13 -15.71
C GLU A 83 7.61 5.23 -14.58
N VAL A 84 6.41 4.67 -14.75
CA VAL A 84 5.85 3.71 -13.78
C VAL A 84 6.72 2.46 -13.73
N GLN A 85 7.11 1.93 -14.88
CA GLN A 85 7.96 0.73 -14.95
C GLN A 85 9.33 0.95 -14.31
N GLN A 86 9.96 2.10 -14.57
CA GLN A 86 11.23 2.48 -13.94
C GLN A 86 11.08 2.57 -12.41
N MET A 87 10.05 3.24 -11.92
CA MET A 87 9.75 3.36 -10.49
C MET A 87 9.50 2.00 -9.83
N VAL A 88 8.75 1.09 -10.48
CA VAL A 88 8.55 -0.28 -9.98
C VAL A 88 9.86 -1.05 -9.90
N GLY A 89 10.73 -0.91 -10.90
CA GLY A 89 12.07 -1.51 -10.88
C GLY A 89 12.90 -1.04 -9.68
N GLU A 90 12.86 0.25 -9.36
CA GLU A 90 13.54 0.79 -8.17
C GLU A 90 12.92 0.32 -6.85
N PHE A 91 11.59 0.24 -6.77
CA PHE A 91 10.94 -0.34 -5.59
C PHE A 91 11.31 -1.80 -5.37
N GLN A 92 11.42 -2.59 -6.45
CA GLN A 92 11.84 -3.99 -6.35
C GLN A 92 13.26 -4.12 -5.77
N LYS A 93 14.23 -3.34 -6.28
CA LYS A 93 15.60 -3.31 -5.75
C LYS A 93 15.64 -2.97 -4.26
N ARG A 94 14.85 -1.98 -3.84
CA ARG A 94 14.75 -1.54 -2.43
C ARG A 94 14.13 -2.63 -1.56
N ARG A 95 13.02 -3.23 -2.00
CA ARG A 95 12.37 -4.36 -1.33
C ARG A 95 13.36 -5.50 -1.12
N ASP A 96 14.08 -5.90 -2.18
CA ASP A 96 15.01 -7.03 -2.13
C ASP A 96 16.13 -6.80 -1.10
N LEU A 97 16.68 -5.58 -1.08
CA LEU A 97 17.68 -5.18 -0.10
C LEU A 97 17.14 -5.24 1.34
N ILE A 98 15.96 -4.65 1.57
CA ILE A 98 15.36 -4.58 2.91
C ILE A 98 15.00 -5.98 3.41
N VAL A 99 14.31 -6.78 2.60
CA VAL A 99 13.91 -8.15 2.96
C VAL A 99 15.13 -9.03 3.21
N LYS A 100 16.18 -8.92 2.38
CA LYS A 100 17.44 -9.66 2.61
C LYS A 100 18.07 -9.30 3.96
N ARG A 101 18.12 -8.01 4.31
CA ARG A 101 18.69 -7.56 5.58
C ARG A 101 17.84 -8.02 6.77
N LEU A 102 16.52 -7.87 6.71
CA LEU A 102 15.61 -8.30 7.77
C LEU A 102 15.69 -9.81 8.03
N LYS A 103 15.71 -10.63 6.96
CA LYS A 103 15.86 -12.09 7.09
C LYS A 103 17.23 -12.53 7.63
N GLY A 104 18.24 -11.67 7.52
CA GLY A 104 19.57 -11.91 8.08
C GLY A 104 19.67 -11.60 9.58
N MET A 105 18.66 -10.96 10.17
CA MET A 105 18.66 -10.58 11.59
C MET A 105 18.10 -11.72 12.46
N PRO A 106 18.83 -12.16 13.50
CA PRO A 106 18.33 -13.21 14.41
C PRO A 106 17.01 -12.81 15.06
N GLY A 107 16.03 -13.74 15.02
CA GLY A 107 14.71 -13.53 15.63
C GLY A 107 13.74 -12.67 14.83
N ILE A 108 14.10 -12.27 13.59
CA ILE A 108 13.21 -11.57 12.66
C ILE A 108 12.94 -12.48 11.47
N SER A 109 11.66 -12.61 11.11
CA SER A 109 11.24 -13.22 9.84
C SER A 109 10.47 -12.18 9.02
N CYS A 110 10.50 -12.30 7.69
CA CYS A 110 9.79 -11.36 6.82
C CYS A 110 9.30 -12.07 5.58
N PHE A 111 8.00 -11.95 5.27
CA PHE A 111 7.46 -12.35 3.97
C PHE A 111 8.14 -11.55 2.86
N ASN A 112 8.25 -12.11 1.65
CA ASN A 112 8.73 -11.37 0.48
C ASN A 112 7.54 -10.78 -0.27
N PRO A 113 7.22 -9.48 -0.14
CA PRO A 113 6.01 -8.90 -0.71
C PRO A 113 6.02 -8.94 -2.23
N GLN A 114 4.88 -9.31 -2.84
CA GLN A 114 4.73 -9.39 -4.30
C GLN A 114 4.22 -8.08 -4.94
N GLY A 115 3.95 -7.06 -4.13
CA GLY A 115 3.48 -5.75 -4.57
C GLY A 115 3.43 -4.75 -3.43
N ALA A 116 2.90 -3.56 -3.72
CA ALA A 116 3.03 -2.38 -2.85
C ALA A 116 4.48 -2.05 -2.49
N PHE A 117 4.74 -1.14 -1.55
CA PHE A 117 6.11 -0.71 -1.20
C PHE A 117 6.35 -0.77 0.32
N TYR A 118 5.72 -1.74 0.98
CA TYR A 118 5.84 -1.99 2.42
C TYR A 118 6.42 -3.39 2.68
N VAL A 119 7.18 -3.52 3.76
CA VAL A 119 7.56 -4.82 4.34
C VAL A 119 6.89 -4.96 5.70
N PHE A 120 6.55 -6.18 6.08
CA PHE A 120 5.88 -6.48 7.35
C PHE A 120 6.67 -7.57 8.10
N PRO A 121 7.80 -7.19 8.73
CA PRO A 121 8.61 -8.15 9.47
C PRO A 121 7.89 -8.62 10.74
N ASN A 122 7.96 -9.91 11.01
CA ASN A 122 7.51 -10.52 12.25
C ASN A 122 8.68 -10.54 13.24
N VAL A 123 8.45 -9.88 14.38
CA VAL A 123 9.38 -9.72 15.51
C VAL A 123 8.95 -10.51 16.75
N GLY A 124 7.98 -11.43 16.61
CA GLY A 124 7.41 -12.21 17.70
C GLY A 124 8.45 -12.97 18.54
N SER A 125 9.54 -13.44 17.91
CA SER A 125 10.64 -14.12 18.60
C SER A 125 11.52 -13.18 19.45
N LEU A 126 11.32 -11.87 19.36
CA LEU A 126 11.96 -10.85 20.18
C LEU A 126 11.10 -10.43 21.38
N LEU A 127 9.80 -10.73 21.34
CA LEU A 127 8.89 -10.36 22.42
C LEU A 127 9.22 -11.15 23.70
N GLY A 128 9.00 -10.52 24.85
CA GLY A 128 9.40 -10.99 26.17
C GLY A 128 10.87 -10.72 26.52
N LYS A 129 11.71 -10.29 25.57
CA LYS A 129 13.12 -9.96 25.82
C LYS A 129 13.28 -8.49 26.25
N LYS A 130 14.50 -8.16 26.66
CA LYS A 130 14.93 -6.79 26.92
C LYS A 130 15.94 -6.33 25.88
N ALA A 131 15.88 -5.05 25.51
CA ALA A 131 16.86 -4.36 24.68
C ALA A 131 17.28 -3.08 25.40
N GLY A 132 18.43 -3.11 26.09
CA GLY A 132 18.79 -2.06 27.05
C GLY A 132 17.74 -1.96 28.17
N GLU A 133 17.21 -0.76 28.38
CA GLU A 133 16.15 -0.48 29.36
C GLU A 133 14.74 -0.85 28.86
N PHE A 134 14.58 -1.14 27.57
CA PHE A 134 13.28 -1.44 26.98
C PHE A 134 12.90 -2.91 27.22
N LYS A 135 11.70 -3.14 27.75
CA LYS A 135 11.06 -4.46 27.78
C LYS A 135 10.16 -4.58 26.56
N LEU A 136 10.42 -5.56 25.69
CA LEU A 136 9.69 -5.76 24.45
C LEU A 136 8.47 -6.66 24.71
N ALA A 137 7.39 -6.14 25.30
CA ALA A 137 6.19 -6.94 25.52
C ALA A 137 5.27 -6.98 24.29
N SER A 138 5.35 -5.97 23.43
CA SER A 138 4.49 -5.79 22.26
C SER A 138 5.29 -5.35 21.01
N ALA A 139 4.63 -5.35 19.84
CA ALA A 139 5.21 -4.76 18.63
C ALA A 139 5.34 -3.23 18.77
N GLY A 140 4.44 -2.61 19.55
CA GLY A 140 4.53 -1.21 19.95
C GLY A 140 5.82 -0.89 20.71
N ASP A 141 6.17 -1.71 21.70
CA ASP A 141 7.41 -1.52 22.48
C ASP A 141 8.65 -1.63 21.59
N PHE A 142 8.62 -2.53 20.60
CA PHE A 142 9.71 -2.67 19.63
C PHE A 142 9.80 -1.46 18.69
N ALA A 143 8.67 -0.92 18.22
CA ALA A 143 8.65 0.29 17.41
C ALA A 143 9.17 1.52 18.19
N GLU A 144 8.81 1.64 19.47
CA GLU A 144 9.32 2.69 20.36
C GLU A 144 10.83 2.54 20.59
N TYR A 145 11.30 1.32 20.83
CA TYR A 145 12.74 1.03 20.93
C TYR A 145 13.49 1.48 19.67
N LEU A 146 12.99 1.16 18.47
CA LEU A 146 13.61 1.59 17.21
C LEU A 146 13.63 3.12 17.08
N LEU A 147 12.58 3.80 17.51
CA LEU A 147 12.50 5.25 17.45
C LEU A 147 13.49 5.93 18.42
N GLN A 148 13.57 5.45 19.66
CA GLN A 148 14.41 6.05 20.69
C GLN A 148 15.89 5.76 20.46
N GLU A 149 16.24 4.50 20.23
CA GLU A 149 17.64 4.04 20.17
C GLU A 149 18.25 4.14 18.76
N SER A 150 17.43 3.98 17.72
CA SER A 150 17.92 3.96 16.32
C SER A 150 17.42 5.13 15.47
N ARG A 151 16.54 5.99 15.99
CA ARG A 151 15.87 7.07 15.23
C ARG A 151 15.12 6.55 14.00
N VAL A 152 14.63 5.32 14.07
CA VAL A 152 13.85 4.67 13.01
C VAL A 152 12.39 4.63 13.44
N LEU A 153 11.54 5.36 12.72
CA LEU A 153 10.10 5.27 12.92
C LEU A 153 9.53 4.07 12.15
N ALA A 154 8.85 3.19 12.87
CA ALA A 154 8.06 2.10 12.31
C ALA A 154 6.63 2.17 12.87
N VAL A 155 5.68 1.56 12.17
CA VAL A 155 4.29 1.43 12.65
C VAL A 155 4.11 0.01 13.20
N PRO A 156 3.60 -0.16 14.43
CA PRO A 156 3.44 -1.48 15.02
C PRO A 156 2.39 -2.31 14.28
N GLY A 157 2.55 -3.63 14.28
CA GLY A 157 1.64 -4.56 13.61
C GLY A 157 0.22 -4.58 14.21
N GLU A 158 0.11 -4.23 15.49
CA GLU A 158 -1.16 -4.18 16.24
C GLU A 158 -2.14 -3.16 15.64
N ASP A 159 -1.64 -2.04 15.10
CA ASP A 159 -2.45 -1.02 14.40
C ASP A 159 -3.10 -1.58 13.12
N PHE A 160 -2.60 -2.71 12.62
CA PHE A 160 -3.12 -3.43 11.46
C PHE A 160 -3.87 -4.71 11.83
N GLY A 161 -4.17 -4.92 13.13
CA GLY A 161 -4.90 -6.10 13.62
C GLY A 161 -4.07 -7.38 13.70
N SER A 162 -2.74 -7.27 13.65
CA SER A 162 -1.82 -8.40 13.83
C SER A 162 -1.18 -8.32 15.21
N THR A 163 -1.49 -9.29 16.07
CA THR A 163 -0.85 -9.48 17.39
C THR A 163 0.37 -10.39 17.28
#